data_AF-A0A1I7XSF0-F1
#
_entry.id   AF-A0A1I7XSF0-F1
#
_cell.length_a   1.000
_cell.length_b   1.000
_cell.length_c   1.000
_cell.angle_alpha   90.00
_cell.angle_beta   90.00
_cell.angle_gamma   90.00
#
_symmetry.space_group_name_H-M   'P 1'
#
loop_
_entity.id
_entity.type
_entity.pdbx_description
1 polymer ?
#
loop_
_entity_poly.entity_id
_entity_poly.type
_entity_poly.pdbx_seq_one_letter_code
_entity_poly.pdbx_strand_id
1 'polypeptide(L)' 'MDIRDLGKHPQIPEVIFHHIMLSAGITASDKASLVFIEDNIKINAKYYQNEILLKVVVVWV' A
#
# COMPACT_ATOMS: atom_id res chain seq x y z
N MET A 1 -12.82 27.03 -37.23
CA MET A 1 -12.04 26.25 -36.26
C MET A 1 -10.77 27.04 -35.99
N ASP A 2 -10.63 27.64 -34.82
CA ASP A 2 -9.55 28.59 -34.50
C ASP A 2 -8.28 27.83 -34.07
N ILE A 3 -7.11 28.25 -34.55
CA ILE A 3 -5.84 27.57 -34.26
C ILE A 3 -5.47 27.63 -32.77
N ARG A 4 -6.03 28.58 -32.02
CA ARG A 4 -5.86 28.73 -30.56
C ARG A 4 -6.60 27.67 -29.76
N ASP A 5 -7.53 26.94 -30.37
CA ASP A 5 -8.26 25.86 -29.70
C ASP A 5 -7.50 24.52 -29.73
N LEU A 6 -6.43 24.39 -30.53
CA LEU A 6 -5.64 23.14 -30.65
C LEU A 6 -4.72 22.87 -29.45
N GLY A 7 -4.47 23.86 -28.59
CA GLY A 7 -3.64 23.72 -27.39
C GLY A 7 -4.41 23.41 -26.11
N LYS A 8 -5.75 23.38 -26.15
CA LYS A 8 -6.58 23.03 -25.00
C LYS A 8 -6.73 21.51 -24.94
N HIS A 9 -5.60 20.83 -24.70
CA HIS A 9 -5.67 19.43 -24.31
C HIS A 9 -6.49 19.39 -23.01
N PRO A 10 -7.63 18.67 -22.94
CA PRO A 10 -8.27 18.45 -21.66
C PRO A 10 -7.20 17.85 -20.76
N GLN A 11 -6.93 18.51 -19.63
CA GLN A 11 -6.10 17.94 -18.58
C GLN A 11 -6.76 16.61 -18.24
N ILE A 12 -6.14 15.51 -18.66
CA ILE A 12 -6.58 14.17 -18.30
C ILE A 12 -6.60 14.22 -16.77
N PRO A 13 -7.76 14.03 -16.12
CA PRO A 13 -7.80 14.06 -14.68
C PRO A 13 -6.74 13.08 -14.21
N GLU A 14 -5.78 13.57 -13.43
CA GLU A 14 -4.73 12.74 -12.83
C GLU A 14 -5.45 11.56 -12.19
N VAL A 15 -5.31 10.38 -12.80
CA VAL A 15 -5.86 9.16 -12.22
C VAL A 15 -4.99 8.92 -11.00
N ILE A 16 -5.48 9.32 -9.83
CA ILE A 16 -4.78 9.13 -8.56
C ILE A 16 -4.78 7.62 -8.32
N PHE A 17 -3.71 6.95 -8.73
CA PHE A 17 -3.48 5.56 -8.42
C PHE A 17 -3.16 5.45 -6.92
N HIS A 18 -4.16 5.04 -6.14
CA HIS A 18 -3.93 4.64 -4.75
C HIS A 18 -3.23 3.29 -4.75
N HIS A 19 -1.97 3.25 -4.34
CA HIS A 19 -1.18 2.04 -4.23
C HIS A 19 -1.22 1.52 -2.80
N ILE A 20 -1.86 0.39 -2.59
CA ILE A 20 -1.96 -0.23 -1.26
C ILE A 20 -0.79 -1.19 -1.07
N MET A 21 -0.12 -1.11 0.08
CA MET A 21 0.87 -2.08 0.51
C MET A 21 0.32 -2.92 1.68
N LEU A 22 0.59 -4.23 1.66
CA LEU A 22 0.18 -5.14 2.73
C LEU A 22 1.28 -6.17 3.03
N SER A 23 1.38 -6.57 4.28
CA SER A 23 2.19 -7.71 4.74
C SER A 23 1.25 -8.84 5.15
N ALA A 24 1.52 -10.04 4.65
CA ALA A 24 0.76 -11.23 5.00
C ALA A 24 1.70 -12.32 5.52
N GLY A 25 1.26 -13.03 6.54
CA GLY A 25 1.85 -14.31 6.94
C GLY A 25 0.79 -15.39 6.85
N ILE A 26 1.20 -16.61 6.50
CA ILE A 26 0.36 -17.82 6.56
C ILE A 26 1.12 -18.97 7.23
N THR A 27 0.42 -19.80 8.00
CA THR A 27 0.93 -21.07 8.55
C THR A 27 0.25 -22.26 7.90
N ALA A 28 0.85 -23.45 7.99
CA ALA A 28 0.21 -24.70 7.57
C ALA A 28 -1.06 -25.04 8.37
N SER A 29 -1.28 -24.41 9.52
CA SER A 29 -2.48 -24.52 10.35
C SER A 29 -3.57 -23.52 10.00
N ASP A 30 -3.55 -22.96 8.79
CA ASP A 30 -4.51 -21.96 8.28
C ASP A 30 -4.63 -20.66 9.09
N LYS A 31 -3.73 -20.41 10.07
CA LYS A 31 -3.60 -19.09 10.68
C LYS A 31 -2.99 -18.15 9.65
N ALA A 32 -3.73 -17.11 9.29
CA ALA A 32 -3.28 -16.05 8.40
C ALA A 32 -3.49 -14.70 9.07
N SER A 33 -2.55 -13.78 8.84
CA SER A 33 -2.63 -12.41 9.31
C SER A 33 -2.26 -11.50 8.18
N LEU A 34 -2.98 -10.38 8.12
CA LEU A 34 -2.87 -9.36 7.12
C LEU A 34 -2.71 -8.01 7.83
N VAL A 35 -1.62 -7.32 7.52
CA VAL A 35 -1.35 -5.97 8.03
C VAL A 35 -1.28 -5.03 6.85
N PHE A 36 -2.18 -4.05 6.82
CA PHE A 36 -2.11 -2.94 5.89
C PHE A 36 -0.99 -1.99 6.31
N ILE A 37 -0.17 -1.61 5.34
CA ILE A 37 0.94 -0.69 5.53
C ILE A 37 0.54 0.63 4.90
N GLU A 38 0.66 1.70 5.68
CA GLU A 38 0.33 3.05 5.23
C GLU A 38 1.18 3.47 4.02
N ASP A 39 0.58 4.32 3.19
CA ASP A 39 1.21 4.81 1.98
C ASP A 39 2.54 5.51 2.27
N ASN A 40 3.49 5.35 1.36
CA ASN A 40 4.82 5.97 1.42
C ASN A 40 5.68 5.58 2.65
N ILE A 41 5.31 4.51 3.37
CA ILE A 41 6.15 3.95 4.42
C ILE A 41 7.24 3.06 3.82
N LYS A 42 8.50 3.39 4.11
CA LYS A 42 9.63 2.50 3.82
C LYS A 42 9.79 1.49 4.96
N ILE A 43 9.51 0.22 4.67
CA ILE A 43 9.75 -0.87 5.62
C ILE A 43 11.24 -0.97 5.92
N ASN A 44 11.58 -0.84 7.19
CA ASN A 44 12.92 -1.10 7.72
C ASN A 44 12.81 -2.09 8.90
N ALA A 45 13.96 -2.53 9.44
CA ALA A 45 13.97 -3.53 10.50
C ALA A 45 13.16 -3.13 11.75
N LYS A 46 13.25 -1.87 12.18
CA LYS A 46 12.51 -1.36 13.35
C LYS A 46 11.00 -1.33 13.09
N TYR A 47 10.59 -0.85 11.91
CA TYR A 47 9.18 -0.84 11.51
C TYR A 47 8.63 -2.27 11.39
N TYR A 48 9.37 -3.16 10.73
CA TYR A 48 8.97 -4.55 10.57
C TYR A 48 8.78 -5.26 11.92
N GLN A 49 9.69 -5.05 12.87
CA GLN A 49 9.55 -5.64 14.20
C GLN A 49 8.34 -5.08 14.96
N ASN A 50 8.19 -3.76 15.02
CA ASN A 50 7.18 -3.12 15.86
C ASN A 50 5.77 -3.15 15.27
N GLU A 51 5.66 -2.90 13.97
CA GLU A 51 4.38 -2.68 13.31
C GLU A 51 3.87 -3.94 12.61
N ILE A 52 4.74 -4.91 12.33
CA ILE A 52 4.35 -6.17 11.68
C ILE A 52 4.52 -7.33 12.66
N LEU A 53 5.72 -7.66 13.11
CA LEU A 53 5.95 -8.87 13.91
C LEU A 53 5.24 -8.82 15.28
N LEU A 54 5.37 -7.73 16.05
CA LEU A 54 4.70 -7.64 17.36
C LEU A 54 3.18 -7.67 17.27
N LYS A 55 2.60 -7.09 16.20
CA LYS A 55 1.14 -7.06 16.01
C LYS A 55 0.59 -8.39 15.48
N VAL A 56 1.41 -9.16 14.74
CA VAL A 56 0.99 -10.39 14.06
C VAL A 56 1.40 -11.64 14.82
N VAL A 57 2.68 -11.78 15.13
CA VAL A 57 3.27 -13.02 15.64
C VAL A 57 2.83 -13.29 17.08
N VAL A 58 2.61 -12.25 17.89
CA VAL A 58 2.11 -12.41 19.27
C VAL A 58 0.69 -12.99 19.30
N VAL A 59 -0.13 -12.73 18.27
CA VAL A 59 -1.50 -13.25 18.16
C VAL A 59 -1.53 -14.71 17.66
N TRP A 60 -0.39 -15.21 17.16
CA TRP A 60 -0.30 -16.54 16.55
C TRP A 60 0.13 -17.65 17.51
N VAL A 61 0.64 -17.28 18.68
CA VAL A 61 0.99 -18.21 19.78
C VAL A 61 -0.27 -18.69 20.47
#